data_AF-A0A7C7AS36-F1
#
_entry.id   AF-A0A7C7AS36-F1
#
_cell.length_a   1.000
_cell.length_b   1.000
_cell.length_c   1.000
_cell.angle_alpha   90.00
_cell.angle_beta   90.00
_cell.angle_gamma   90.00
#
_symmetry.space_group_name_H-M   'P 1'
#
loop_
_entity.id
_entity.type
_entity.pdbx_description
1 polymer ?
#
loop_
_entity_poly.entity_id
_entity_poly.type
_entity_poly.pdbx_seq_one_letter_code
_entity_poly.pdbx_strand_id
1 'polypeptide(L)'
;MMIDAHVHIEFGEYTPAYIEKMIERACECGVTEIWVLDHTHKFVEFKPVYEIIRADAFNRAWYDRKRPIPLSEFLDFAAAIRKNQYPVTVKFGLEVCYFEEKEAQLREILSRYDFDFLIGSVHFIDGFGFDLSRENWEGKDVDHLYRRYYEITESLIKSKLFTSLGHPDAIKLFEKYPDYELTGTYRRIASLLKEYGMATENNSGLVRYGFPYPGLSPDFLRILKAEGVTIHRASDAHKIEDIGRLFERLEI
;
A
#
# COMPACT_ATOMS: atom_id res chain seq x y z
N MET A 1 6.94 -19.48 8.59
CA MET A 1 5.72 -18.97 7.94
C MET A 1 6.15 -17.77 7.10
N MET A 2 5.93 -17.82 5.80
CA MET A 2 6.25 -16.73 4.87
C MET A 2 4.94 -16.04 4.47
N ILE A 3 4.87 -14.74 4.70
CA ILE A 3 3.67 -13.92 4.46
C ILE A 3 3.96 -13.01 3.28
N ASP A 4 3.04 -12.95 2.32
CA ASP A 4 2.96 -11.87 1.34
C ASP A 4 1.85 -10.91 1.77
N ALA A 5 2.26 -9.79 2.38
CA ALA A 5 1.35 -8.89 3.09
C ALA A 5 0.63 -7.87 2.18
N HIS A 6 0.86 -7.91 0.86
CA HIS A 6 0.29 -6.93 -0.06
C HIS A 6 0.10 -7.56 -1.45
N VAL A 7 -1.10 -8.07 -1.71
CA VAL A 7 -1.44 -8.72 -2.98
C VAL A 7 -2.76 -8.15 -3.50
N HIS A 8 -2.71 -7.51 -4.67
CA HIS A 8 -3.89 -6.99 -5.33
C HIS A 8 -4.66 -8.07 -6.09
N ILE A 9 -5.97 -7.91 -6.14
CA ILE A 9 -6.86 -8.59 -7.09
C ILE A 9 -7.38 -7.61 -8.15
N GLU A 10 -6.73 -6.44 -8.30
CA GLU A 10 -7.27 -5.29 -9.03
C GLU A 10 -7.75 -5.63 -10.44
N PHE A 11 -6.98 -6.44 -11.16
CA PHE A 11 -7.24 -6.87 -12.53
C PHE A 11 -7.81 -8.30 -12.65
N GLY A 12 -8.07 -8.94 -11.52
CA GLY A 12 -8.66 -10.26 -11.42
C GLY A 12 -10.18 -10.23 -11.30
N GLU A 13 -10.78 -11.42 -11.41
CA GLU A 13 -12.20 -11.61 -11.14
C GLU A 13 -12.39 -12.03 -9.69
N TYR A 14 -13.44 -11.53 -9.03
CA TYR A 14 -13.82 -11.95 -7.68
C TYR A 14 -14.49 -13.33 -7.70
N THR A 15 -13.72 -14.35 -8.08
CA THR A 15 -14.18 -15.74 -8.20
C THR A 15 -13.25 -16.70 -7.44
N PRO A 16 -13.79 -17.83 -6.91
CA PRO A 16 -12.96 -18.86 -6.27
C PRO A 16 -11.82 -19.35 -7.17
N ALA A 17 -12.10 -19.56 -8.47
CA ALA A 17 -11.11 -20.03 -9.43
C ALA A 17 -9.92 -19.06 -9.60
N TYR A 18 -10.12 -17.75 -9.40
CA TYR A 18 -9.02 -16.80 -9.46
C TYR A 18 -8.15 -16.86 -8.21
N ILE A 19 -8.77 -16.94 -7.02
CA ILE A 19 -8.06 -17.09 -5.74
C ILE A 19 -7.29 -18.39 -5.67
N GLU A 20 -7.85 -19.48 -6.19
CA GLU A 20 -7.16 -20.77 -6.27
C GLU A 20 -5.85 -20.66 -7.04
N LYS A 21 -5.81 -19.92 -8.16
CA LYS A 21 -4.55 -19.66 -8.89
C LYS A 21 -3.57 -18.79 -8.10
N MET A 22 -4.06 -17.80 -7.36
CA MET A 22 -3.21 -16.99 -6.47
C MET A 22 -2.59 -17.87 -5.37
N ILE A 23 -3.36 -18.80 -4.81
CA ILE A 23 -2.93 -19.75 -3.79
C ILE A 23 -1.92 -20.76 -4.35
N GLU A 24 -2.17 -21.32 -5.53
CA GLU A 24 -1.24 -22.19 -6.25
C GLU A 24 0.12 -21.49 -6.39
N ARG A 25 0.09 -20.25 -6.87
CA ARG A 25 1.31 -19.45 -7.03
C ARG A 25 2.00 -19.13 -5.70
N ALA A 26 1.23 -18.82 -4.65
CA ALA A 26 1.78 -18.65 -3.31
C ALA A 26 2.49 -19.93 -2.82
N CYS A 27 1.89 -21.10 -3.02
CA CYS A 27 2.49 -22.39 -2.68
C CYS A 27 3.82 -22.62 -3.42
N GLU A 28 3.88 -22.34 -4.72
CA GLU A 28 5.11 -22.46 -5.52
C GLU A 28 6.25 -21.59 -4.97
N CYS A 29 5.92 -20.44 -4.39
CA CYS A 29 6.89 -19.52 -3.79
C CYS A 29 7.21 -19.85 -2.32
N GLY A 30 6.58 -20.88 -1.74
CA GLY A 30 6.69 -21.19 -0.32
C GLY A 30 5.99 -20.17 0.60
N VAL A 31 5.13 -19.32 0.04
CA VAL A 31 4.27 -18.40 0.79
C VAL A 31 3.13 -19.19 1.42
N THR A 32 2.94 -18.99 2.72
CA THR A 32 1.96 -19.72 3.56
C THR A 32 0.77 -18.85 3.97
N GLU A 33 0.86 -17.53 3.77
CA GLU A 33 -0.22 -16.57 4.02
C GLU A 33 -0.15 -15.43 2.99
N ILE A 34 -1.29 -15.07 2.40
CA ILE A 34 -1.43 -13.93 1.49
C ILE A 34 -2.47 -12.95 2.03
N TRP A 35 -2.19 -11.66 1.90
CA TRP A 35 -3.07 -10.57 2.28
C TRP A 35 -3.65 -9.94 1.01
N VAL A 36 -4.86 -10.35 0.68
CA VAL A 36 -5.57 -9.90 -0.52
C VAL A 36 -6.25 -8.57 -0.21
N LEU A 37 -5.98 -7.58 -1.05
CA LEU A 37 -6.53 -6.24 -0.91
C LEU A 37 -6.79 -5.63 -2.27
N ASP A 38 -7.43 -4.47 -2.28
CA ASP A 38 -7.50 -3.61 -3.45
C ASP A 38 -7.47 -2.14 -3.04
N HIS A 39 -7.09 -1.28 -3.97
CA HIS A 39 -7.09 0.17 -3.77
C HIS A 39 -8.50 0.71 -3.55
N THR A 40 -8.65 1.63 -2.58
CA THR A 40 -9.95 2.23 -2.28
C THR A 40 -10.60 2.98 -3.43
N HIS A 41 -9.85 3.45 -4.44
CA HIS A 41 -10.42 4.10 -5.63
C HIS A 41 -11.28 3.16 -6.49
N LYS A 42 -11.21 1.84 -6.26
CA LYS A 42 -12.07 0.84 -6.92
C LYS A 42 -13.48 0.79 -6.34
N PHE A 43 -13.72 1.40 -5.19
CA PHE A 43 -14.97 1.22 -4.47
C PHE A 43 -15.81 2.51 -4.43
N VAL A 44 -17.12 2.38 -4.71
CA VAL A 44 -18.01 3.55 -4.81
C VAL A 44 -18.13 4.33 -3.50
N GLU A 45 -17.98 3.65 -2.37
CA GLU A 45 -18.07 4.19 -1.02
C GLU A 45 -16.98 5.22 -0.72
N PHE A 46 -15.80 5.06 -1.35
CA PHE A 46 -14.66 5.95 -1.17
C PHE A 46 -14.65 7.11 -2.17
N LYS A 47 -15.61 7.18 -3.12
CA LYS A 47 -15.69 8.29 -4.09
C LYS A 47 -15.54 9.69 -3.47
N PRO A 48 -16.23 10.06 -2.38
CA PRO A 48 -16.15 11.42 -1.88
C PRO A 48 -14.81 11.74 -1.17
N VAL A 49 -13.99 10.73 -0.88
CA VAL A 49 -12.60 10.92 -0.42
C VAL A 49 -11.73 11.43 -1.57
N TYR A 50 -11.84 10.81 -2.76
CA TYR A 50 -11.06 11.16 -3.94
C TYR A 50 -11.48 12.46 -4.64
N GLU A 51 -12.60 13.08 -4.27
CA GLU A 51 -12.98 14.38 -4.83
C GLU A 51 -11.93 15.47 -4.59
N ILE A 52 -11.10 15.34 -3.55
CA ILE A 52 -10.01 16.30 -3.24
C ILE A 52 -8.95 16.39 -4.34
N ILE A 53 -8.62 15.28 -4.99
CA ILE A 53 -7.60 15.25 -6.05
C ILE A 53 -8.13 15.69 -7.41
N ARG A 54 -9.46 15.78 -7.57
CA ARG A 54 -10.10 16.06 -8.87
C ARG A 54 -10.07 17.51 -9.30
N ALA A 55 -9.63 18.43 -8.42
CA ALA A 55 -9.39 19.82 -8.78
C ALA A 55 -8.33 19.93 -9.89
N ASP A 56 -7.29 19.10 -9.80
CA ASP A 56 -6.27 18.96 -10.83
C ASP A 56 -6.78 18.16 -12.04
N ALA A 57 -6.49 18.65 -13.24
CA ALA A 57 -7.00 18.06 -14.48
C ALA A 57 -6.37 16.70 -14.80
N PHE A 58 -5.09 16.52 -14.48
CA PHE A 58 -4.37 15.26 -14.71
C PHE A 58 -4.91 14.17 -13.78
N ASN A 59 -5.02 14.46 -12.48
CA ASN A 59 -5.57 13.54 -11.49
C ASN A 59 -7.04 13.21 -11.77
N ARG A 60 -7.85 14.20 -12.15
CA ARG A 60 -9.24 13.96 -12.54
C ARG A 60 -9.32 13.00 -13.72
N ALA A 61 -8.50 13.21 -14.76
CA ALA A 61 -8.45 12.32 -15.91
C ALA A 61 -7.96 10.90 -15.56
N TRP A 62 -7.08 10.75 -14.57
CA TRP A 62 -6.68 9.46 -14.04
C TRP A 62 -7.83 8.79 -13.28
N TYR A 63 -8.49 9.51 -12.37
CA TYR A 63 -9.55 8.98 -11.51
C TYR A 63 -10.83 8.64 -12.29
N ASP A 64 -11.22 9.46 -13.27
CA ASP A 64 -12.44 9.23 -14.07
C ASP A 64 -12.37 8.00 -14.98
N ARG A 65 -11.17 7.44 -15.19
CA ARG A 65 -11.00 6.15 -15.88
C ARG A 65 -11.30 4.97 -14.98
N LYS A 66 -11.26 5.16 -13.66
CA LYS A 66 -11.60 4.11 -12.69
C LYS A 66 -13.10 3.83 -12.83
N ARG A 67 -13.45 2.55 -12.92
CA ARG A 67 -14.84 2.07 -12.98
C ARG A 67 -15.18 1.44 -11.62
N PRO A 68 -15.52 2.25 -10.61
CA PRO A 68 -15.68 1.73 -9.26
C PRO A 68 -16.93 0.86 -9.13
N ILE A 69 -16.80 -0.20 -8.36
CA ILE A 69 -17.83 -1.17 -8.02
C ILE A 69 -18.23 -1.01 -6.54
N PRO A 70 -19.40 -1.50 -6.10
CA PRO A 70 -19.73 -1.61 -4.69
C PRO A 70 -18.69 -2.39 -3.89
N LEU A 71 -18.27 -1.87 -2.73
CA LEU A 71 -17.38 -2.61 -1.81
C LEU A 71 -17.98 -3.94 -1.37
N SER A 72 -19.31 -4.03 -1.31
CA SER A 72 -20.02 -5.28 -1.01
C SER A 72 -19.62 -6.43 -1.92
N GLU A 73 -19.28 -6.17 -3.20
CA GLU A 73 -18.84 -7.25 -4.11
C GLU A 73 -17.53 -7.89 -3.63
N PHE A 74 -16.58 -7.09 -3.12
CA PHE A 74 -15.33 -7.60 -2.55
C PHE A 74 -15.56 -8.33 -1.22
N LEU A 75 -16.46 -7.81 -0.38
CA LEU A 75 -16.76 -8.39 0.92
C LEU A 75 -17.52 -9.72 0.81
N ASP A 76 -18.50 -9.80 -0.08
CA ASP A 76 -19.27 -11.03 -0.35
C ASP A 76 -18.34 -12.12 -0.90
N PHE A 77 -17.43 -11.73 -1.79
CA PHE A 77 -16.37 -12.58 -2.28
C PHE A 77 -15.44 -13.08 -1.16
N ALA A 78 -14.90 -12.19 -0.34
CA ALA A 78 -14.07 -12.56 0.82
C ALA A 78 -14.81 -13.54 1.75
N ALA A 79 -16.08 -13.27 2.04
CA ALA A 79 -16.92 -14.15 2.86
C ALA A 79 -17.16 -15.52 2.22
N ALA A 80 -17.23 -15.61 0.88
CA ALA A 80 -17.31 -16.88 0.17
C ALA A 80 -16.00 -17.67 0.25
N ILE A 81 -14.84 -17.02 0.07
CA ILE A 81 -13.53 -17.67 0.14
C ILE A 81 -13.25 -18.21 1.55
N ARG A 82 -13.58 -17.43 2.59
CA ARG A 82 -13.40 -17.82 4.01
C ARG A 82 -14.16 -19.10 4.42
N LYS A 83 -15.15 -19.55 3.64
CA LYS A 83 -15.89 -20.81 3.90
C LYS A 83 -15.11 -22.05 3.47
N ASN A 84 -14.07 -21.89 2.65
CA ASN A 84 -13.26 -23.00 2.16
C ASN A 84 -11.98 -23.13 2.99
N GLN A 85 -11.38 -24.32 2.95
CA GLN A 85 -10.06 -24.57 3.52
C GLN A 85 -9.03 -24.62 2.40
N TYR A 86 -7.99 -23.82 2.54
CA TYR A 86 -6.89 -23.73 1.59
C TYR A 86 -5.55 -24.04 2.27
N PRO A 87 -4.53 -24.51 1.53
CA PRO A 87 -3.19 -24.74 2.06
C PRO A 87 -2.46 -23.44 2.44
N VAL A 88 -2.94 -22.29 1.96
CA VAL A 88 -2.44 -20.94 2.25
C VAL A 88 -3.51 -20.17 3.01
N THR A 89 -3.12 -19.48 4.07
CA THR A 89 -4.03 -18.58 4.79
C THR A 89 -4.32 -17.36 3.92
N VAL A 90 -5.59 -17.04 3.68
CA VAL A 90 -5.99 -15.87 2.89
C VAL A 90 -6.69 -14.87 3.81
N LYS A 91 -6.12 -13.67 3.92
CA LYS A 91 -6.72 -12.52 4.62
C LYS A 91 -7.23 -11.50 3.62
N PHE A 92 -8.24 -10.74 4.02
CA PHE A 92 -8.88 -9.72 3.20
C PHE A 92 -8.87 -8.37 3.91
N GLY A 93 -8.36 -7.36 3.20
CA GLY A 93 -8.24 -6.00 3.66
C GLY A 93 -8.33 -5.01 2.51
N LEU A 94 -7.91 -3.77 2.78
CA LEU A 94 -7.84 -2.71 1.78
C LEU A 94 -6.48 -2.03 1.83
N GLU A 95 -6.02 -1.55 0.68
CA GLU A 95 -5.03 -0.48 0.63
C GLU A 95 -5.76 0.85 0.48
N VAL A 96 -5.69 1.63 1.54
CA VAL A 96 -6.41 2.89 1.69
C VAL A 96 -5.46 4.04 1.37
N CYS A 97 -5.78 4.77 0.31
CA CYS A 97 -5.09 6.03 0.03
C CYS A 97 -5.48 7.05 1.11
N TYR A 98 -4.51 7.47 1.91
CA TYR A 98 -4.73 8.40 3.00
C TYR A 98 -4.68 9.86 2.50
N PHE A 99 -5.66 10.64 2.94
CA PHE A 99 -5.72 12.09 2.75
C PHE A 99 -6.04 12.71 4.11
N GLU A 100 -5.17 13.57 4.63
CA GLU A 100 -5.30 14.16 5.97
C GLU A 100 -6.66 14.88 6.13
N GLU A 101 -7.08 15.60 5.10
CA GLU A 101 -8.33 16.37 5.06
C GLU A 101 -9.58 15.49 5.01
N LYS A 102 -9.41 14.19 4.74
CA LYS A 102 -10.49 13.20 4.66
C LYS A 102 -10.43 12.17 5.77
N GLU A 103 -9.56 12.34 6.77
CA GLU A 103 -9.39 11.35 7.85
C GLU A 103 -10.71 11.00 8.54
N ALA A 104 -11.52 12.00 8.91
CA ALA A 104 -12.80 11.77 9.59
C ALA A 104 -13.76 10.95 8.72
N GLN A 105 -13.77 11.21 7.41
CA GLN A 105 -14.60 10.50 6.46
C GLN A 105 -14.09 9.06 6.23
N LEU A 106 -12.77 8.88 6.14
CA LEU A 106 -12.14 7.56 6.09
C LEU A 106 -12.51 6.73 7.32
N ARG A 107 -12.39 7.33 8.52
CA ARG A 107 -12.77 6.71 9.79
C ARG A 107 -14.24 6.26 9.77
N GLU A 108 -15.13 7.13 9.32
CA GLU A 108 -16.56 6.82 9.24
C GLU A 108 -16.83 5.64 8.29
N ILE A 109 -16.27 5.65 7.08
CA ILE A 109 -16.47 4.58 6.09
C ILE A 109 -15.90 3.26 6.63
N LEU A 110 -14.64 3.28 7.08
CA LEU A 110 -13.93 2.08 7.51
C LEU A 110 -14.57 1.44 8.75
N SER A 111 -15.13 2.23 9.67
CA SER A 111 -15.79 1.72 10.88
C SER A 111 -17.05 0.87 10.65
N ARG A 112 -17.57 0.85 9.42
CA ARG A 112 -18.78 0.11 9.04
C ARG A 112 -18.50 -1.35 8.65
N TYR A 113 -17.23 -1.71 8.51
CA TYR A 113 -16.80 -3.00 7.97
C TYR A 113 -15.73 -3.63 8.85
N ASP A 114 -15.65 -4.95 8.83
CA ASP A 114 -14.66 -5.73 9.58
C ASP A 114 -13.64 -6.34 8.61
N PHE A 115 -12.45 -5.77 8.58
CA PHE A 115 -11.33 -6.19 7.73
C PHE A 115 -10.29 -6.93 8.56
N ASP A 116 -9.62 -7.93 7.97
CA ASP A 116 -8.53 -8.63 8.66
C ASP A 116 -7.32 -7.71 8.89
N PHE A 117 -7.15 -6.73 8.00
CA PHE A 117 -6.11 -5.71 8.05
C PHE A 117 -6.51 -4.49 7.19
N LEU A 118 -5.85 -3.36 7.43
CA LEU A 118 -5.94 -2.15 6.62
C LEU A 118 -4.53 -1.59 6.41
N ILE A 119 -4.12 -1.44 5.16
CA ILE A 119 -2.86 -0.79 4.78
C ILE A 119 -3.16 0.67 4.48
N GLY A 120 -2.50 1.58 5.18
CA GLY A 120 -2.54 3.00 4.84
C GLY A 120 -1.37 3.34 3.93
N SER A 121 -1.65 3.98 2.80
CA SER A 121 -0.64 4.37 1.80
C SER A 121 -0.76 5.85 1.43
N VAL A 122 0.39 6.48 1.17
CA VAL A 122 0.45 7.86 0.65
C VAL A 122 0.77 7.80 -0.83
N HIS A 123 -0.16 8.24 -1.67
CA HIS A 123 0.01 8.35 -3.14
C HIS A 123 -0.05 9.80 -3.64
N PHE A 124 -0.60 10.71 -2.83
CA PHE A 124 -0.79 12.11 -3.18
C PHE A 124 -0.18 13.03 -2.11
N ILE A 125 0.51 14.07 -2.56
CA ILE A 125 1.11 15.12 -1.71
C ILE A 125 0.42 16.43 -2.07
N ASP A 126 -0.56 16.87 -1.25
CA ASP A 126 -1.35 18.08 -1.51
C ASP A 126 -1.94 18.13 -2.94
N GLY A 127 -2.44 16.98 -3.41
CA GLY A 127 -2.97 16.81 -4.76
C GLY A 127 -1.91 16.47 -5.82
N PHE A 128 -0.62 16.39 -5.51
CA PHE A 128 0.37 15.86 -6.44
C PHE A 128 0.44 14.33 -6.35
N GLY A 129 -0.09 13.63 -7.35
CA GLY A 129 0.04 12.17 -7.48
C GLY A 129 1.44 11.78 -7.96
N PHE A 130 2.35 11.54 -7.02
CA PHE A 130 3.79 11.43 -7.32
C PHE A 130 4.16 10.15 -8.07
N ASP A 131 3.32 9.13 -8.01
CA ASP A 131 3.51 7.81 -8.62
C ASP A 131 2.76 7.64 -9.94
N LEU A 132 1.96 8.63 -10.35
CA LEU A 132 1.11 8.53 -11.54
C LEU A 132 1.89 8.64 -12.86
N SER A 133 2.98 9.43 -12.88
CA SER A 133 3.81 9.64 -14.07
C SER A 133 5.14 10.30 -13.71
N ARG A 134 6.20 9.94 -14.43
CA ARG A 134 7.53 10.54 -14.29
C ARG A 134 7.54 12.00 -14.75
N GLU A 135 6.80 12.32 -15.81
CA GLU A 135 6.68 13.64 -16.41
C GLU A 135 6.08 14.66 -15.42
N ASN A 136 5.18 14.22 -14.55
CA ASN A 136 4.57 15.09 -13.53
C ASN A 136 5.57 15.68 -12.52
N TRP A 137 6.79 15.13 -12.45
CA TRP A 137 7.86 15.66 -11.60
C TRP A 137 8.57 16.88 -12.18
N GLU A 138 8.31 17.25 -13.44
CA GLU A 138 8.93 18.44 -14.05
C GLU A 138 8.57 19.72 -13.28
N GLY A 139 9.59 20.51 -12.95
CA GLY A 139 9.44 21.77 -12.21
C GLY A 139 9.03 21.63 -10.73
N LYS A 140 8.98 20.41 -10.18
CA LYS A 140 8.64 20.18 -8.77
C LYS A 140 9.83 20.41 -7.85
N ASP A 141 9.56 21.00 -6.69
CA ASP A 141 10.50 21.09 -5.57
C ASP A 141 10.53 19.74 -4.83
N VAL A 142 11.51 18.91 -5.16
CA VAL A 142 11.66 17.55 -4.60
C VAL A 142 11.86 17.62 -3.08
N ASP A 143 12.62 18.61 -2.62
CA ASP A 143 12.96 18.83 -1.23
C ASP A 143 11.71 19.10 -0.39
N HIS A 144 10.85 20.00 -0.87
CA HIS A 144 9.55 20.28 -0.29
C HIS A 144 8.63 19.06 -0.30
N LEU A 145 8.52 18.36 -1.44
CA LEU A 145 7.66 17.19 -1.58
C LEU A 145 8.03 16.06 -0.61
N TYR A 146 9.33 15.80 -0.41
CA TYR A 146 9.77 14.80 0.56
C TYR A 146 9.40 15.18 2.01
N ARG A 147 9.57 16.45 2.40
CA ARG A 147 9.16 16.90 3.74
C ARG A 147 7.66 16.69 3.94
N ARG A 148 6.87 17.11 2.95
CA ARG A 148 5.41 17.01 3.01
C ARG A 148 4.91 15.56 2.97
N TYR A 149 5.50 14.70 2.16
CA TYR A 149 5.20 13.26 2.13
C TYR A 149 5.35 12.62 3.49
N TYR A 150 6.45 12.92 4.20
CA TYR A 150 6.67 12.36 5.52
C TYR A 150 5.80 13.01 6.59
N GLU A 151 5.43 14.29 6.48
CA GLU A 151 4.40 14.90 7.34
C GLU A 151 3.05 14.18 7.20
N ILE A 152 2.59 13.93 5.97
CA ILE A 152 1.36 13.17 5.69
C ILE A 152 1.47 11.75 6.26
N THR A 153 2.64 11.11 6.08
CA THR A 153 2.92 9.76 6.60
C THR A 153 2.84 9.72 8.13
N GLU A 154 3.30 10.76 8.82
CA GLU A 154 3.15 10.85 10.27
C GLU A 154 1.70 10.99 10.72
N SER A 155 0.92 11.81 10.02
CA SER A 155 -0.52 11.95 10.30
C SER A 155 -1.25 10.63 10.04
N LEU A 156 -0.91 9.93 8.98
CA LEU A 156 -1.39 8.58 8.66
C LEU A 156 -1.17 7.63 9.84
N ILE A 157 0.05 7.56 10.38
CA ILE A 157 0.37 6.70 11.54
C ILE A 157 -0.43 7.14 12.78
N LYS A 158 -0.48 8.45 13.05
CA LYS A 158 -1.15 9.02 14.24
C LYS A 158 -2.67 8.88 14.19
N SER A 159 -3.25 8.69 13.00
CA SER A 159 -4.70 8.51 12.81
C SER A 159 -5.25 7.25 13.51
N LYS A 160 -4.41 6.23 13.73
CA LYS A 160 -4.80 4.91 14.27
C LYS A 160 -5.87 4.19 13.43
N LEU A 161 -5.96 4.52 12.13
CA LEU A 161 -6.93 3.88 11.23
C LEU A 161 -6.43 2.57 10.61
N PHE A 162 -5.12 2.33 10.64
CA PHE A 162 -4.48 1.32 9.81
C PHE A 162 -3.66 0.36 10.66
N THR A 163 -3.55 -0.89 10.20
CA THR A 163 -2.73 -1.93 10.82
C THR A 163 -1.30 -1.92 10.32
N SER A 164 -1.06 -1.45 9.09
CA SER A 164 0.26 -1.43 8.46
C SER A 164 0.43 -0.19 7.56
N LEU A 165 1.66 0.33 7.49
CA LEU A 165 2.05 1.40 6.58
C LEU A 165 2.58 0.79 5.26
N GLY A 166 1.90 1.08 4.15
CA GLY A 166 2.29 0.67 2.81
C GLY A 166 3.51 1.43 2.32
N HIS A 167 4.39 0.73 1.58
CA HIS A 167 5.57 1.23 0.86
C HIS A 167 6.10 2.61 1.33
N PRO A 168 6.63 2.72 2.57
CA PRO A 168 6.86 4.00 3.26
C PRO A 168 7.93 4.92 2.66
N ASP A 169 8.60 4.50 1.60
CA ASP A 169 9.52 5.32 0.82
C ASP A 169 9.22 5.33 -0.68
N ALA A 170 7.98 5.02 -1.07
CA ALA A 170 7.53 4.96 -2.46
C ALA A 170 7.78 6.25 -3.26
N ILE A 171 7.88 7.41 -2.58
CA ILE A 171 8.23 8.69 -3.22
C ILE A 171 9.54 8.63 -4.04
N LYS A 172 10.42 7.66 -3.76
CA LYS A 172 11.65 7.41 -4.53
C LYS A 172 11.44 6.78 -5.91
N LEU A 173 10.22 6.34 -6.25
CA LEU A 173 9.88 5.55 -7.45
C LEU A 173 10.59 5.98 -8.73
N PHE A 174 10.67 7.28 -9.00
CA PHE A 174 11.28 7.82 -10.22
C PHE A 174 12.73 8.29 -10.05
N GLU A 175 13.43 7.80 -9.02
CA GLU A 175 14.81 8.16 -8.67
C GLU A 175 14.98 9.67 -8.44
N LYS A 176 13.92 10.31 -7.92
CA LYS A 176 13.94 11.69 -7.46
C LYS A 176 14.22 11.66 -5.97
N TYR A 177 15.33 12.26 -5.54
CA TYR A 177 15.76 12.31 -4.15
C TYR A 177 15.93 13.76 -3.70
N PRO A 178 15.69 14.06 -2.42
CA PRO A 178 15.97 15.37 -1.86
C PRO A 178 17.48 15.59 -1.74
N ASP A 179 17.90 16.85 -1.63
CA ASP A 179 19.30 17.24 -1.44
C ASP A 179 19.73 17.15 0.05
N TYR A 180 18.85 16.70 0.95
CA TYR A 180 19.11 16.54 2.37
C TYR A 180 19.02 15.09 2.85
N GLU A 181 19.68 14.82 3.98
CA GLU A 181 19.72 13.50 4.60
C GLU A 181 18.38 13.08 5.22
N LEU A 182 17.88 11.90 4.82
CA LEU A 182 16.61 11.37 5.32
C LEU A 182 16.73 10.59 6.64
N THR A 183 17.94 10.36 7.14
CA THR A 183 18.18 9.56 8.37
C THR A 183 17.35 10.05 9.56
N GLY A 184 17.22 11.36 9.76
CA GLY A 184 16.40 11.93 10.84
C GLY A 184 14.91 11.64 10.65
N THR A 185 14.41 11.81 9.42
CA THR A 185 13.03 11.53 9.04
C THR A 185 12.69 10.05 9.22
N TYR A 186 13.55 9.15 8.75
CA TYR A 186 13.36 7.69 8.89
C TYR A 186 13.30 7.25 10.35
N ARG A 187 14.15 7.80 11.23
CA ARG A 187 14.06 7.53 12.69
C ARG A 187 12.75 8.00 13.28
N ARG A 188 12.25 9.17 12.85
CA ARG A 188 10.96 9.70 13.31
C ARG A 188 9.80 8.80 12.91
N ILE A 189 9.77 8.34 11.65
CA ILE A 189 8.75 7.39 11.18
C ILE A 189 8.84 6.05 11.94
N ALA A 190 10.04 5.48 12.08
CA ALA A 190 10.23 4.23 12.80
C ALA A 190 9.80 4.32 14.27
N SER A 191 10.12 5.42 14.95
CA SER A 191 9.67 5.69 16.31
C SER A 191 8.14 5.76 16.41
N LEU A 192 7.47 6.43 15.47
CA LEU A 192 6.01 6.54 15.47
C LEU A 192 5.34 5.19 15.19
N LEU A 193 5.85 4.42 14.22
CA LEU A 193 5.35 3.06 13.96
C LEU A 193 5.46 2.20 15.22
N LYS A 194 6.58 2.30 15.94
CA LYS A 194 6.80 1.57 17.19
C LYS A 194 5.86 2.03 18.32
N GLU A 195 5.72 3.35 18.50
CA GLU A 195 4.85 3.96 19.51
C GLU A 195 3.38 3.57 19.31
N TYR A 196 2.91 3.58 18.07
CA TYR A 196 1.51 3.31 17.72
C TYR A 196 1.24 1.83 17.44
N GLY A 197 2.26 0.96 17.51
CA GLY A 197 2.13 -0.49 17.28
C GLY A 197 1.74 -0.85 15.85
N MET A 198 2.06 0.00 14.88
CA MET A 198 1.72 -0.17 13.48
C MET A 198 2.87 -0.86 12.74
N ALA A 199 2.55 -1.90 11.96
CA ALA A 199 3.54 -2.58 11.12
C ALA A 199 3.90 -1.74 9.89
N THR A 200 4.90 -2.17 9.13
CA THR A 200 5.15 -1.69 7.77
C THR A 200 5.62 -2.83 6.88
N GLU A 201 5.92 -2.54 5.63
CA GLU A 201 6.32 -3.52 4.63
C GLU A 201 7.66 -3.19 3.99
N ASN A 202 8.41 -4.25 3.67
CA ASN A 202 9.51 -4.20 2.73
C ASN A 202 8.99 -4.68 1.38
N ASN A 203 8.76 -3.73 0.47
CA ASN A 203 7.95 -3.92 -0.73
C ASN A 203 8.82 -4.05 -2.00
N SER A 204 8.67 -5.16 -2.73
CA SER A 204 9.43 -5.44 -3.97
C SER A 204 8.89 -4.74 -5.23
N GLY A 205 7.70 -4.12 -5.16
CA GLY A 205 6.91 -3.70 -6.30
C GLY A 205 7.52 -2.63 -7.20
N LEU A 206 8.35 -1.74 -6.64
CA LEU A 206 9.02 -0.67 -7.40
C LEU A 206 9.89 -1.22 -8.56
N VAL A 207 10.40 -2.45 -8.46
CA VAL A 207 11.19 -3.06 -9.55
C VAL A 207 10.41 -3.22 -10.85
N ARG A 208 9.07 -3.33 -10.77
CA ARG A 208 8.20 -3.40 -11.96
C ARG A 208 8.17 -2.09 -12.75
N TYR A 209 8.53 -1.00 -12.10
CA TYR A 209 8.63 0.33 -12.69
C TYR A 209 10.06 0.69 -13.11
N GLY A 210 10.97 -0.30 -13.11
CA GLY A 210 12.37 -0.12 -13.52
C GLY A 210 13.30 0.36 -12.41
N PHE A 211 12.83 0.43 -11.16
CA PHE A 211 13.68 0.81 -10.03
C PHE A 211 14.78 -0.25 -9.77
N PRO A 212 16.03 0.15 -9.49
CA PRO A 212 17.19 -0.75 -9.60
C PRO A 212 17.28 -1.86 -8.55
N TYR A 213 16.55 -1.76 -7.43
CA TYR A 213 16.58 -2.76 -6.37
C TYR A 213 15.18 -2.93 -5.72
N PRO A 214 14.85 -4.12 -5.20
CA PRO A 214 13.60 -4.33 -4.47
C PRO A 214 13.69 -3.76 -3.06
N GLY A 215 12.55 -3.41 -2.48
CA GLY A 215 12.45 -3.07 -1.07
C GLY A 215 12.72 -1.61 -0.73
N LEU A 216 12.74 -1.36 0.57
CA LEU A 216 13.06 -0.07 1.17
C LEU A 216 14.50 0.34 0.88
N SER A 217 14.80 1.63 1.02
CA SER A 217 16.17 2.10 1.07
C SER A 217 16.93 1.37 2.20
N PRO A 218 18.19 0.96 1.98
CA PRO A 218 18.95 0.20 2.98
C PRO A 218 19.02 0.89 4.35
N ASP A 219 19.12 2.23 4.36
CA ASP A 219 19.13 3.01 5.59
C ASP A 219 17.80 3.00 6.32
N PHE A 220 16.68 3.12 5.60
CA PHE A 220 15.37 3.09 6.24
C PHE A 220 15.09 1.70 6.83
N LEU A 221 15.39 0.63 6.07
CA LEU A 221 15.26 -0.74 6.55
C LEU A 221 16.10 -0.99 7.82
N ARG A 222 17.36 -0.56 7.82
CA ARG A 222 18.26 -0.66 8.97
C ARG A 222 17.69 0.07 10.19
N ILE A 223 17.12 1.26 10.01
CA ILE A 223 16.51 2.05 11.10
C ILE A 223 15.25 1.36 11.63
N LEU A 224 14.35 0.89 10.76
CA LEU A 224 13.14 0.17 11.18
C LEU A 224 13.48 -1.08 12.01
N LYS A 225 14.48 -1.84 11.59
CA LYS A 225 14.98 -3.02 12.31
C LYS A 225 15.60 -2.65 13.66
N ALA A 226 16.38 -1.56 13.72
CA ALA A 226 16.99 -1.09 14.96
C ALA A 226 15.97 -0.61 16.00
N GLU A 227 14.87 0.03 15.56
CA GLU A 227 13.76 0.47 16.42
C GLU A 227 12.79 -0.68 16.77
N GLY A 228 12.99 -1.87 16.19
CA GLY A 228 12.15 -3.04 16.44
C GLY A 228 10.72 -2.88 15.92
N VAL A 229 10.55 -2.23 14.76
CA VAL A 229 9.29 -2.14 14.03
C VAL A 229 8.99 -3.50 13.38
N THR A 230 7.73 -3.93 13.38
CA THR A 230 7.31 -5.14 12.66
C THR A 230 7.32 -4.87 11.16
N ILE A 231 8.09 -5.66 10.40
CA ILE A 231 8.23 -5.54 8.94
C ILE A 231 7.71 -6.82 8.28
N HIS A 232 6.81 -6.68 7.32
CA HIS A 232 6.34 -7.78 6.47
C HIS A 232 6.95 -7.71 5.08
N ARG A 233 7.11 -8.86 4.41
CA ARG A 233 7.41 -8.86 2.97
C ARG A 233 6.15 -8.55 2.20
N ALA A 234 6.28 -7.74 1.15
CA ALA A 234 5.18 -7.38 0.26
C ALA A 234 5.63 -7.50 -1.19
N SER A 235 4.90 -8.26 -1.98
CA SER A 235 5.12 -8.29 -3.43
C SER A 235 4.47 -7.11 -4.13
N ASP A 236 3.39 -6.57 -3.56
CA ASP A 236 2.53 -5.57 -4.22
C ASP A 236 2.03 -6.13 -5.55
N ALA A 237 1.72 -7.42 -5.56
CA ALA A 237 1.44 -8.15 -6.79
C ALA A 237 0.11 -7.68 -7.40
N HIS A 238 0.15 -7.17 -8.62
CA HIS A 238 -1.03 -6.84 -9.42
C HIS A 238 -1.37 -7.93 -10.45
N LYS A 239 -0.52 -8.96 -10.52
CA LYS A 239 -0.68 -10.14 -11.36
C LYS A 239 -0.29 -11.35 -10.53
N ILE A 240 -0.87 -12.50 -10.85
CA ILE A 240 -0.60 -13.75 -10.13
C ILE A 240 0.91 -14.03 -10.10
N GLU A 241 1.60 -13.88 -11.23
CA GLU A 241 3.03 -14.22 -11.34
C GLU A 241 3.93 -13.40 -10.41
N ASP A 242 3.46 -12.22 -9.98
CA ASP A 242 4.19 -11.31 -9.09
C ASP A 242 4.08 -11.71 -7.60
N ILE A 243 3.18 -12.62 -7.22
CA ILE A 243 3.07 -13.09 -5.82
C ILE A 243 4.40 -13.70 -5.37
N GLY A 244 4.89 -13.29 -4.20
CA GLY A 244 6.17 -13.73 -3.64
C GLY A 244 7.41 -13.27 -4.43
N ARG A 245 7.26 -12.39 -5.41
CA ARG A 245 8.36 -11.98 -6.30
C ARG A 245 9.50 -11.32 -5.52
N LEU A 246 10.73 -11.80 -5.76
CA LEU A 246 11.98 -11.31 -5.15
C LEU A 246 12.05 -11.40 -3.62
N PHE A 247 11.26 -12.26 -2.98
CA PHE A 247 11.24 -12.40 -1.52
C PHE A 247 12.58 -12.86 -0.93
N GLU A 248 13.38 -13.61 -1.71
CA GLU A 248 14.74 -14.00 -1.36
C GLU A 248 15.71 -12.81 -1.23
N ARG A 249 15.35 -11.66 -1.82
CA ARG A 249 16.12 -10.41 -1.75
C ARG A 249 15.53 -9.41 -0.76
N LEU A 250 14.40 -9.72 -0.13
CA LEU A 250 13.77 -8.89 0.89
C LEU A 250 14.17 -9.37 2.28
N GLU A 251 14.87 -8.52 3.02
CA GLU A 251 15.13 -8.75 4.44
C GLU A 251 13.95 -8.25 5.29
N ILE A 252 13.74 -8.91 6.43
CA ILE A 252 12.87 -8.44 7.51
C ILE A 252 13.68 -8.37 8.80
#